data_AF-A0A9X8DW33-F1
#
_entry.id   AF-A0A9X8DW33-F1
#
_cell.length_a   1.000
_cell.length_b   1.000
_cell.length_c   1.000
_cell.angle_alpha   90.00
_cell.angle_beta   90.00
_cell.angle_gamma   90.00
#
_symmetry.space_group_name_H-M   'P 1'
#
loop_
_entity.id
_entity.type
_entity.pdbx_description
1 polymer ?
#
loop_
_entity_poly.entity_id
_entity_poly.type
_entity_poly.pdbx_seq_one_letter_code
_entity_poly.pdbx_strand_id
1 'polypeptide(L)'
;MTSNAMKAQGQLAAIADQADRIHDIVTTRLPHQHGLVAAEIAATRWLSVANNGNAATRLKKCKMQVTNFRFRVLEQGERLTRLLCDLDLVDS
;
A
#
# COMPACT_ATOMS: atom_id res chain seq x y z
N MET A 1 -2.96 -32.57 -22.52
CA MET A 1 -3.26 -31.17 -22.15
C MET A 1 -2.42 -30.27 -23.03
N THR A 2 -3.04 -29.33 -23.74
CA THR A 2 -2.37 -28.47 -24.72
C THR A 2 -1.44 -27.47 -24.03
N SER A 3 -0.34 -27.10 -24.69
CA SER A 3 0.68 -26.15 -24.18
C SER A 3 0.08 -24.84 -23.64
N ASN A 4 -1.05 -24.39 -24.21
CA ASN A 4 -1.76 -23.18 -23.79
C ASN A 4 -2.41 -23.31 -22.40
N ALA A 5 -2.99 -24.48 -22.08
CA ALA A 5 -3.60 -24.70 -20.77
C ALA A 5 -2.55 -24.66 -19.63
N MET A 6 -1.35 -25.18 -19.88
CA MET A 6 -0.26 -25.12 -18.91
C MET A 6 0.26 -23.68 -18.73
N LYS A 7 0.27 -22.86 -19.79
CA LYS A 7 0.63 -21.44 -19.70
C LYS A 7 -0.40 -20.64 -18.91
N ALA A 8 -1.69 -20.82 -19.21
CA ALA A 8 -2.78 -20.16 -18.50
C ALA A 8 -2.76 -20.50 -17.00
N GLN A 9 -2.56 -21.78 -16.66
CA GLN A 9 -2.44 -22.20 -15.26
C GLN A 9 -1.24 -21.56 -14.56
N GLY A 10 -0.10 -21.41 -15.24
CA GLY A 10 1.07 -20.72 -14.70
C GLY A 10 0.82 -19.22 -14.47
N GLN A 11 0.11 -18.55 -15.39
CA GLN A 11 -0.28 -17.15 -15.24
C GLN A 11 -1.24 -16.96 -14.07
N LEU A 12 -2.26 -17.81 -13.93
CA LEU A 12 -3.19 -17.78 -12.80
C LEU A 12 -2.48 -17.98 -11.46
N ALA A 13 -1.53 -18.92 -11.39
CA ALA A 13 -0.74 -19.13 -10.18
C ALA A 13 0.09 -17.88 -9.81
N ALA A 14 0.73 -17.24 -10.80
CA ALA A 14 1.50 -16.02 -10.57
C ALA A 14 0.61 -14.85 -10.11
N ILE A 15 -0.58 -14.71 -10.68
CA ILE A 15 -1.58 -13.71 -10.28
C ILE A 15 -2.05 -13.98 -8.85
N ALA A 16 -2.37 -15.23 -8.50
CA ALA A 16 -2.79 -15.61 -7.16
C ALA A 16 -1.70 -15.29 -6.12
N ASP A 17 -0.44 -15.66 -6.39
CA ASP A 17 0.69 -15.33 -5.50
C ASP A 17 0.85 -13.81 -5.30
N GLN A 18 0.63 -13.00 -6.34
CA GLN A 18 0.66 -11.55 -6.22
C GLN A 18 -0.53 -11.00 -5.44
N ALA A 19 -1.73 -11.54 -5.65
CA ALA A 19 -2.93 -11.17 -4.91
C ALA A 19 -2.76 -11.47 -3.41
N ASP A 20 -2.23 -12.63 -3.05
CA ASP A 20 -1.97 -13.01 -1.64
C ASP A 20 -0.97 -12.06 -0.96
N ARG A 21 0.09 -11.66 -1.68
CA ARG A 21 1.04 -10.66 -1.18
C ARG A 21 0.38 -9.30 -0.96
N ILE A 22 -0.48 -8.86 -1.88
CA ILE A 22 -1.20 -7.59 -1.72
C ILE A 22 -2.19 -7.70 -0.55
N HIS A 23 -2.87 -8.83 -0.42
CA HIS A 23 -3.79 -9.10 0.68
C HIS A 23 -3.08 -8.99 2.04
N ASP A 24 -1.91 -9.62 2.23
CA ASP A 24 -1.11 -9.45 3.44
C ASP A 24 -0.78 -7.97 3.68
N ILE A 25 -0.27 -7.26 2.66
CA ILE A 25 0.08 -5.84 2.80
C ILE A 25 -1.11 -5.00 3.26
N VAL A 26 -2.28 -5.21 2.66
CA VAL A 26 -3.49 -4.43 2.92
C VAL A 26 -4.11 -4.76 4.28
N THR A 27 -4.06 -6.02 4.70
CA THR A 27 -4.73 -6.48 5.93
C THR A 27 -3.85 -6.42 7.17
N THR A 28 -2.53 -6.53 7.03
CA THR A 28 -1.60 -6.56 8.17
C THR A 28 -0.73 -5.30 8.23
N ARG A 29 0.00 -5.01 7.15
CA ARG A 29 1.09 -4.00 7.15
C ARG A 29 0.57 -2.57 7.09
N LEU A 30 -0.37 -2.27 6.18
CA LEU A 30 -0.94 -0.93 6.04
C LEU A 30 -1.72 -0.48 7.29
N PRO A 31 -2.52 -1.32 7.95
CA PRO A 31 -3.18 -0.95 9.21
C PRO A 31 -2.19 -0.61 10.32
N HIS A 32 -1.09 -1.37 10.43
CA HIS A 32 -0.04 -1.05 11.39
C HIS A 32 0.62 0.30 11.07
N GLN A 33 0.97 0.54 9.79
CA GLN A 33 1.53 1.82 9.36
C GLN A 33 0.56 2.99 9.57
N HIS A 34 -0.74 2.78 9.38
CA HIS A 34 -1.77 3.77 9.68
C HIS A 34 -1.71 4.17 11.16
N GLY A 35 -1.60 3.20 12.08
CA GLY A 35 -1.45 3.47 13.50
C GLY A 35 -0.22 4.34 13.82
N LEU A 36 0.92 4.04 13.21
CA LEU A 36 2.16 4.83 13.38
C LEU A 36 2.01 6.26 12.85
N VAL A 37 1.40 6.45 11.68
CA VAL A 37 1.18 7.77 11.09
C VAL A 37 0.17 8.58 11.90
N ALA A 38 -0.90 7.94 12.40
CA ALA A 38 -1.86 8.58 13.30
C ALA A 38 -1.20 9.06 14.60
N ALA A 39 -0.31 8.24 15.18
CA ALA A 39 0.48 8.61 16.34
C ALA A 39 1.42 9.79 16.06
N GLU A 40 2.11 9.82 14.91
CA GLU A 40 2.96 10.96 14.52
C GLU A 40 2.15 12.25 14.36
N ILE A 41 0.96 12.18 13.75
CA ILE A 41 0.06 13.34 13.60
C ILE A 41 -0.33 13.87 14.98
N ALA A 42 -0.75 12.98 15.89
CA ALA A 42 -1.14 13.35 17.24
C ALA A 42 0.04 13.98 18.00
N ALA A 43 1.22 13.35 17.96
CA ALA A 43 2.44 13.85 18.59
C ALA A 43 2.86 15.21 18.02
N THR A 44 2.82 15.37 16.70
CA THR A 44 3.15 16.63 16.03
C THR A 44 2.19 17.74 16.42
N ARG A 45 0.88 17.45 16.50
CA ARG A 45 -0.13 18.41 16.95
C ARG A 45 0.12 18.84 18.39
N TRP A 46 0.33 17.89 19.28
CA TRP A 46 0.63 18.16 20.70
C TRP A 46 1.90 18.98 20.88
N LEU A 47 3.00 18.57 20.25
CA LEU A 47 4.28 19.27 20.33
C LEU A 47 4.25 20.66 19.71
N SER A 48 3.41 20.89 18.69
CA SER A 48 3.27 22.22 18.09
C SER A 48 2.55 23.20 19.02
N VAL A 49 1.67 22.71 19.91
CA VAL A 49 1.00 23.53 20.93
C VAL A 49 1.91 23.72 22.15
N ALA A 50 2.60 22.66 22.59
CA ALA A 50 3.41 22.67 23.81
C ALA A 50 4.79 23.33 23.63
N ASN A 51 5.36 23.34 22.42
CA ASN A 51 6.68 23.90 22.15
C ASN A 51 6.78 24.43 20.71
N ASN A 52 6.82 25.75 20.54
CA ASN A 52 6.90 26.37 19.21
C ASN A 52 8.27 26.21 18.51
N GLY A 53 9.33 25.82 19.24
CA GLY A 53 10.65 25.60 18.65
C GLY A 53 10.61 24.49 17.60
N ASN A 54 10.98 24.80 16.35
CA ASN A 54 11.02 23.87 15.21
C ASN A 54 9.66 23.28 14.75
N ALA A 55 8.54 23.94 15.07
CA ALA A 55 7.20 23.49 14.67
C ALA A 55 7.04 23.32 13.15
N ALA A 56 7.57 24.26 12.35
CA ALA A 56 7.51 24.20 10.88
C ALA A 56 8.22 22.95 10.31
N THR A 57 9.40 22.61 10.83
CA THR A 57 10.17 21.44 10.41
C THR A 57 9.46 20.14 10.78
N ARG A 58 8.91 20.05 12.00
CA ARG A 58 8.10 18.89 12.43
C ARG A 58 6.88 18.70 11.55
N LEU A 59 6.15 19.78 11.28
CA LEU A 59 4.98 19.76 10.39
C LEU A 59 5.35 19.29 8.98
N LYS A 60 6.47 19.78 8.42
CA LYS A 60 6.95 19.36 7.10
C LYS A 60 7.25 17.85 7.07
N LYS A 61 7.94 17.33 8.09
CA LYS A 61 8.24 15.89 8.22
C LYS A 61 6.97 15.05 8.36
N CYS A 62 6.04 15.46 9.22
CA CYS A 62 4.75 14.79 9.42
C CYS A 62 3.96 14.72 8.10
N LYS A 63 3.84 15.85 7.38
CA LYS A 63 3.16 15.88 6.06
C LYS A 63 3.80 14.92 5.05
N MET A 64 5.14 14.86 5.00
CA MET A 64 5.84 13.95 4.12
C MET A 64 5.52 12.48 4.45
N GLN A 65 5.48 12.11 5.74
CA GLN A 65 5.11 10.75 6.14
C GLN A 65 3.67 10.40 5.77
N VAL A 66 2.73 11.34 5.96
CA VAL A 66 1.33 11.17 5.54
C VAL A 66 1.23 10.97 4.03
N THR A 67 1.94 11.78 3.24
CA THR A 67 1.98 11.64 1.77
C THR A 67 2.55 10.29 1.35
N ASN A 68 3.65 9.83 1.97
CA ASN A 68 4.25 8.54 1.67
C ASN A 68 3.31 7.38 2.01
N PHE A 69 2.59 7.47 3.13
CA PHE A 69 1.58 6.47 3.49
C PHE A 69 0.43 6.44 2.47
N ARG A 70 -0.11 7.61 2.11
CA ARG A 70 -1.13 7.71 1.05
C ARG A 70 -0.65 7.08 -0.26
N PHE A 71 0.58 7.37 -0.68
CA PHE A 71 1.16 6.78 -1.88
C PHE A 71 1.18 5.25 -1.82
N ARG A 72 1.64 4.66 -0.71
CA ARG A 72 1.66 3.20 -0.53
C ARG A 72 0.29 2.55 -0.62
N VAL A 73 -0.74 3.20 -0.06
CA VAL A 73 -2.13 2.73 -0.14
C VAL A 73 -2.60 2.73 -1.60
N LEU A 74 -2.40 3.84 -2.31
CA LEU A 74 -2.79 3.97 -3.72
C LEU A 74 -2.04 2.98 -4.61
N GLU A 75 -0.76 2.76 -4.35
CA GLU A 75 0.07 1.79 -5.06
C GLU A 75 -0.50 0.37 -4.95
N GLN A 76 -1.01 -0.04 -3.78
CA GLN A 76 -1.65 -1.36 -3.65
C GLN A 76 -2.94 -1.45 -4.48
N GLY A 77 -3.74 -0.37 -4.50
CA GLY A 77 -4.92 -0.28 -5.34
C GLY A 77 -4.58 -0.41 -6.83
N GLU A 78 -3.56 0.31 -7.30
CA GLU A 78 -3.09 0.22 -8.69
C GLU A 78 -2.60 -1.19 -9.04
N ARG A 79 -1.85 -1.84 -8.15
CA ARG A 79 -1.38 -3.22 -8.35
C ARG A 79 -2.54 -4.21 -8.44
N LEU A 80 -3.56 -4.08 -7.58
CA LEU A 80 -4.78 -4.87 -7.66
C LEU A 80 -5.51 -4.67 -8.98
N THR A 81 -5.66 -3.41 -9.43
CA THR A 81 -6.26 -3.12 -10.74
C THR A 81 -5.48 -3.77 -11.87
N ARG A 82 -4.14 -3.73 -11.82
CA ARG A 82 -3.29 -4.39 -12.82
C ARG A 82 -3.51 -5.91 -12.84
N LEU A 83 -3.63 -6.54 -11.68
CA LEU A 83 -3.95 -7.97 -11.59
C LEU A 83 -5.30 -8.33 -12.21
N LEU A 84 -6.31 -7.45 -12.08
CA LEU A 84 -7.59 -7.65 -12.76
C LEU A 84 -7.43 -7.58 -14.28
N CYS A 85 -6.65 -6.63 -14.79
CA CYS A 85 -6.33 -6.59 -16.22
C CYS A 85 -5.53 -7.81 -16.67
N ASP A 86 -4.58 -8.29 -15.86
CA ASP A 86 -3.81 -9.49 -16.17
C ASP A 86 -4.72 -10.73 -16.20
N LEU A 87 -5.73 -10.83 -15.32
CA LEU A 87 -6.75 -11.87 -15.35
C LEU A 87 -7.57 -11.83 -16.64
N ASP A 88 -7.96 -10.65 -17.11
CA ASP A 88 -8.69 -10.49 -18.38
C ASP A 88 -7.86 -10.97 -19.60
N LEU A 89 -6.53 -10.98 -19.47
CA LEU A 89 -5.58 -11.44 -20.50
C LEU A 89 -5.21 -12.93 -20.36
N VAL A 90 -5.61 -13.61 -19.27
CA VAL A 90 -5.47 -15.06 -19.17
C VAL A 90 -6.55 -15.67 -20.06
N ASP A 91 -6.13 -16.11 -21.24
CA ASP A 91 -7.00 -16.62 -22.31
C ASP A 91 -8.07 -17.63 -21.84
N SER A 92 -9.28 -17.38 -22.36
CA SER A 92 -10.32 -18.38 -22.66
C SER A 92 -9.88 -19.34 -23.76
#